data_AF-A0A109JV81-F1
#
_entry.id   AF-A0A109JV81-F1
#
_cell.length_a   1.000
_cell.length_b   1.000
_cell.length_c   1.000
_cell.angle_alpha   90.00
_cell.angle_beta   90.00
_cell.angle_gamma   90.00
#
_symmetry.space_group_name_H-M   'P 1'
#
loop_
_entity.id
_entity.type
_entity.pdbx_description
1 polymer ?
#
loop_
_entity_poly.entity_id
_entity_poly.type
_entity_poly.pdbx_seq_one_letter_code
_entity_poly.pdbx_strand_id
1 'polypeptide(L)'
;MPSDNFSQLIAERYQFWTDQGKSGAQLFDAMGADPVLPFMLGPEDAAVVVGSTPSGLKQQRARRTGPPYIRLSGKLIGYPRPDLFRHLAQRYVGRAA
;
A
#
# COMPACT_ATOMS: atom_id res chain seq x y z
N MET A 1 3.20 -10.79 -11.56
CA MET A 1 4.30 -9.81 -11.67
C MET A 1 3.65 -8.46 -11.66
N PRO A 2 3.93 -7.60 -10.68
CA PRO A 2 3.63 -6.19 -10.81
C PRO A 2 4.18 -5.72 -12.14
N SER A 3 3.47 -4.86 -12.87
CA SER A 3 4.12 -4.21 -14.01
C SER A 3 5.33 -3.45 -13.47
N ASP A 4 6.51 -3.62 -14.07
CA ASP A 4 7.74 -2.93 -13.63
C ASP A 4 7.50 -1.40 -13.50
N ASN A 5 6.57 -0.89 -14.31
CA ASN A 5 6.06 0.47 -14.27
C ASN A 5 5.43 0.88 -12.91
N PHE A 6 4.66 0.01 -12.25
CA PHE A 6 4.02 0.36 -10.97
C PHE A 6 5.04 0.48 -9.83
N SER A 7 6.04 -0.41 -9.81
CA SER A 7 7.12 -0.34 -8.82
C SER A 7 7.92 0.96 -8.96
N GLN A 8 8.21 1.37 -10.20
CA GLN A 8 8.87 2.65 -10.50
C GLN A 8 8.00 3.83 -10.06
N LEU A 9 6.71 3.83 -10.42
CA LEU A 9 5.78 4.87 -9.99
C LEU A 9 5.75 5.03 -8.47
N ILE A 10 5.65 3.93 -7.71
CA ILE A 10 5.66 4.00 -6.25
C ILE A 10 6.95 4.63 -5.73
N ALA A 11 8.11 4.23 -6.26
CA ALA A 11 9.40 4.80 -5.87
C ALA A 11 9.48 6.31 -6.17
N GLU A 12 9.04 6.74 -7.36
CA GLU A 12 9.00 8.14 -7.75
C GLU A 12 8.09 8.97 -6.83
N ARG A 13 6.90 8.45 -6.50
CA ARG A 13 5.97 9.15 -5.60
C ARG A 13 6.52 9.22 -4.17
N TYR A 14 7.17 8.15 -3.69
CA TYR A 14 7.87 8.18 -2.39
C TYR A 14 8.96 9.25 -2.36
N GLN A 15 9.79 9.32 -3.40
CA GLN A 15 10.84 10.33 -3.50
C GLN A 15 10.25 11.74 -3.52
N PHE A 16 9.23 11.98 -4.36
CA PHE A 16 8.55 13.26 -4.48
C PHE A 16 8.04 13.81 -3.14
N TRP A 17 7.42 12.98 -2.30
CA TRP A 17 6.95 13.43 -0.99
C TRP A 17 8.08 13.59 0.03
N THR A 18 9.13 12.76 -0.07
CA THR A 18 10.33 12.89 0.75
C THR A 18 11.06 14.21 0.46
N ASP A 19 11.16 14.60 -0.81
CA ASP A 19 11.74 15.88 -1.25
C ASP A 19 10.93 17.10 -0.75
N GLN A 20 9.64 16.91 -0.47
CA GLN A 20 8.80 17.90 0.20
C GLN A 20 8.91 17.87 1.74
N GLY A 21 9.87 17.12 2.27
CA GLY A 21 10.11 17.00 3.70
C GLY A 21 9.11 16.12 4.45
N LYS A 22 8.25 15.35 3.75
CA LYS A 22 7.34 14.41 4.42
C LYS A 22 8.12 13.20 4.90
N SER A 23 7.88 12.79 6.14
CA SER A 23 8.53 11.61 6.75
C SER A 23 7.60 10.91 7.74
N GLY A 24 7.95 9.68 8.12
CA GLY A 24 7.18 8.90 9.08
C GLY A 24 5.70 8.78 8.69
N ALA A 25 4.79 9.09 9.62
CA ALA A 25 3.36 9.01 9.39
C ALA A 25 2.89 9.97 8.27
N GLN A 26 3.49 11.18 8.20
CA GLN A 26 3.10 12.18 7.21
C GLN A 26 3.40 11.72 5.77
N LEU A 27 4.45 10.93 5.58
CA LEU A 27 4.77 10.34 4.28
C LEU A 27 3.71 9.33 3.87
N PHE A 28 3.29 8.46 4.78
CA PHE A 28 2.22 7.50 4.51
C PHE A 28 0.87 8.16 4.28
N ASP A 29 0.54 9.23 5.02
CA ASP A 29 -0.67 10.01 4.80
C ASP A 29 -0.65 10.68 3.41
N ALA A 30 0.50 11.25 3.03
CA ALA A 30 0.67 11.85 1.71
C ALA A 30 0.55 10.80 0.59
N MET A 31 1.18 9.63 0.73
CA MET A 31 1.04 8.50 -0.21
C MET A 31 -0.40 7.94 -0.25
N GLY A 32 -1.14 8.02 0.87
CA GLY A 32 -2.55 7.67 0.97
C GLY A 32 -3.50 8.68 0.32
N ALA A 33 -3.07 9.94 0.17
CA ALA A 33 -3.84 11.03 -0.45
C ALA A 33 -3.43 11.35 -1.91
N ASP A 34 -2.20 11.04 -2.31
CA ASP A 34 -1.64 11.17 -3.67
C ASP A 34 -2.59 10.80 -4.86
N PRO A 35 -3.06 11.77 -5.66
CA PRO A 35 -3.99 11.51 -6.76
C PRO A 35 -3.34 10.78 -7.96
N VAL A 36 -2.01 10.73 -8.05
CA VAL A 36 -1.29 10.04 -9.14
C VAL A 36 -1.36 8.53 -8.97
N LEU A 37 -1.48 8.05 -7.73
CA LEU A 37 -1.59 6.63 -7.44
C LEU A 37 -3.03 6.14 -7.63
N PRO A 38 -3.24 4.93 -8.18
CA PRO A 38 -4.56 4.33 -8.31
C PRO A 38 -5.28 4.28 -6.96
N PHE A 39 -6.55 4.68 -6.93
CA PHE A 39 -7.36 4.64 -5.71
C PHE A 39 -7.54 3.22 -5.15
N MET A 40 -7.66 2.23 -6.05
CA MET A 40 -7.81 0.82 -5.72
C MET A 40 -6.67 0.02 -6.33
N LEU A 41 -5.90 -0.67 -5.48
CA LEU A 41 -4.80 -1.52 -5.89
C LEU A 41 -5.26 -2.97 -6.02
N GLY A 42 -4.79 -3.65 -7.07
CA GLY A 42 -4.90 -5.08 -7.18
C GLY A 42 -3.99 -5.81 -6.20
N PRO A 43 -4.14 -7.14 -6.04
CA PRO A 43 -3.27 -7.93 -5.17
C PRO A 43 -1.78 -7.88 -5.51
N GLU A 44 -1.43 -7.73 -6.80
CA GLU A 44 -0.04 -7.61 -7.25
C GLU A 44 0.58 -6.28 -6.83
N ASP A 45 -0.11 -5.17 -7.12
CA ASP A 45 0.34 -3.82 -6.78
C ASP A 45 0.38 -3.59 -5.27
N ALA A 46 -0.62 -4.08 -4.55
CA ALA A 46 -0.63 -4.02 -3.08
C ALA A 46 0.54 -4.82 -2.48
N ALA A 47 0.98 -5.91 -3.12
CA ALA A 47 2.12 -6.69 -2.65
C ALA A 47 3.41 -5.89 -2.75
N VAL A 48 3.59 -5.10 -3.82
CA VAL A 48 4.72 -4.17 -3.97
C VAL A 48 4.73 -3.15 -2.83
N VAL A 49 3.59 -2.50 -2.58
CA VAL A 49 3.48 -1.46 -1.55
C VAL A 49 3.75 -2.00 -0.15
N VAL A 50 3.31 -3.23 0.15
CA VAL A 50 3.49 -3.86 1.46
C VAL A 50 4.89 -4.49 1.63
N GLY A 51 5.66 -4.63 0.54
CA GLY A 51 6.92 -5.38 0.57
C GLY A 51 6.70 -6.87 0.82
N SER A 52 5.69 -7.47 0.17
CA SER A 52 5.35 -8.89 0.28
C SER A 52 5.09 -9.53 -1.09
N THR A 53 4.68 -10.80 -1.11
CA THR A 53 4.22 -11.48 -2.33
C THR A 53 2.69 -11.53 -2.37
N PRO A 54 2.06 -11.66 -3.55
CA PRO A 54 0.61 -11.81 -3.66
C PRO A 54 0.07 -13.01 -2.85
N SER A 55 0.83 -14.11 -2.81
CA SER A 55 0.53 -15.28 -1.98
C SER A 55 0.68 -14.99 -0.49
N GLY A 56 1.69 -14.20 -0.09
CA GLY A 56 1.85 -13.68 1.27
C GLY A 56 0.65 -12.86 1.70
N LEU A 57 0.19 -11.91 0.87
CA LEU A 57 -1.03 -11.14 1.12
C LEU A 57 -2.26 -12.04 1.22
N LYS A 58 -2.38 -13.07 0.37
CA LYS A 58 -3.46 -14.06 0.46
C LYS A 58 -3.46 -14.78 1.81
N GLN A 59 -2.29 -15.19 2.29
CA GLN A 59 -2.16 -15.83 3.59
C GLN A 59 -2.50 -14.88 4.74
N GLN A 60 -2.02 -13.64 4.68
CA GLN A 60 -2.34 -12.61 5.67
C GLN A 60 -3.85 -12.31 5.72
N ARG A 61 -4.54 -12.24 4.56
CA ARG A 61 -6.00 -12.12 4.50
C ARG A 61 -6.70 -13.31 5.15
N ALA A 62 -6.26 -14.53 4.85
CA ALA A 62 -6.83 -15.75 5.44
C ALA A 62 -6.67 -15.77 6.98
N ARG A 63 -5.55 -15.24 7.48
CA ARG A 63 -5.24 -15.13 8.91
C ARG A 63 -5.80 -13.86 9.57
N ARG A 64 -6.42 -12.95 8.80
CA ARG A 64 -6.91 -11.64 9.27
C ARG A 64 -5.82 -10.76 9.90
N THR A 65 -4.58 -10.88 9.44
CA THR A 65 -3.41 -10.13 9.94
C THR A 65 -2.83 -9.13 8.93
N GLY A 66 -3.44 -9.03 7.75
CA GLY A 66 -2.97 -8.18 6.65
C GLY A 66 -3.65 -6.82 6.57
N PRO A 67 -3.31 -6.02 5.55
CA PRO A 67 -3.97 -4.76 5.30
C PRO A 67 -5.47 -4.93 4.97
N PRO A 68 -6.29 -3.89 5.22
CA PRO A 68 -7.70 -3.88 4.85
C PRO A 68 -7.89 -4.13 3.35
N TYR A 69 -8.94 -4.87 3.00
CA TYR A 69 -9.30 -5.15 1.60
C TYR A 69 -10.81 -5.12 1.44
N ILE A 70 -11.25 -4.82 0.22
CA ILE A 70 -12.66 -4.85 -0.18
C ILE A 70 -12.85 -5.99 -1.18
N ARG A 71 -13.97 -6.72 -1.06
CA ARG A 71 -14.39 -7.67 -2.09
C ARG A 71 -15.21 -6.92 -3.12
N LEU A 72 -14.71 -6.85 -4.35
CA LEU A 72 -15.41 -6.24 -5.49
C LEU A 72 -16.36 -7.24 -6.14
N SER A 73 -15.98 -8.52 -6.14
CA SER A 73 -16.83 -9.64 -6.56
C SER A 73 -16.40 -10.91 -5.83
N GLY A 74 -17.02 -12.06 -6.13
CA GLY A 74 -16.67 -13.34 -5.50
C GLY A 74 -15.20 -13.76 -5.66
N LYS A 75 -14.52 -13.29 -6.72
CA LYS A 75 -13.11 -13.61 -7.00
C LYS A 75 -12.18 -12.38 -7.01
N LEU A 76 -12.74 -11.18 -7.16
CA LEU A 76 -11.97 -9.95 -7.26
C LEU A 76 -11.92 -9.22 -5.92
N ILE A 77 -10.72 -8.86 -5.49
CA ILE A 77 -10.48 -8.03 -4.32
C ILE A 77 -9.69 -6.80 -4.72
N GLY A 78 -9.88 -5.71 -3.97
CA GLY A 78 -9.10 -4.50 -4.10
C GLY A 78 -8.63 -4.00 -2.75
N TYR A 79 -7.53 -3.26 -2.78
CA TYR A 79 -6.93 -2.62 -1.63
C TYR A 79 -7.09 -1.12 -1.78
N PRO A 80 -7.96 -0.47 -1.00
CA PRO A 80 -8.07 0.98 -1.03
C PRO A 80 -6.73 1.59 -0.62
N ARG A 81 -6.19 2.45 -1.48
CA ARG A 81 -4.90 3.10 -1.27
C ARG A 81 -4.80 3.82 0.09
N PRO A 82 -5.78 4.63 0.52
CA PRO A 82 -5.69 5.32 1.81
C PRO A 82 -5.59 4.32 2.98
N ASP A 83 -6.36 3.23 2.92
CA ASP A 83 -6.38 2.20 3.96
C ASP A 83 -5.10 1.39 4.02
N LEU A 84 -4.54 1.09 2.85
CA LEU A 84 -3.29 0.36 2.72
C LEU A 84 -2.14 1.15 3.36
N PHE A 85 -1.98 2.43 2.99
CA PHE A 85 -0.91 3.25 3.57
C PHE A 85 -1.14 3.58 5.04
N ARG A 86 -2.40 3.76 5.48
CA ARG A 86 -2.72 3.88 6.91
C ARG A 86 -2.31 2.63 7.70
N HIS A 87 -2.54 1.44 7.17
CA HIS A 87 -2.08 0.20 7.79
C HIS A 87 -0.54 0.15 7.90
N LEU A 88 0.17 0.59 6.86
CA LEU A 88 1.63 0.66 6.89
C LEU A 88 2.14 1.67 7.91
N ALA A 89 1.51 2.84 8.01
CA ALA A 89 1.83 3.85 9.03
C ALA A 89 1.69 3.27 10.44
N GLN A 90 0.59 2.58 10.73
CA GLN A 90 0.37 1.92 12.02
C GLN A 90 1.44 0.86 12.32
N ARG A 91 1.84 0.09 11.29
CA ARG A 91 2.79 -1.01 11.44
C ARG A 91 4.24 -0.54 11.65
N TYR A 92 4.66 0.49 10.93
CA TYR A 92 6.07 0.90 10.86
C TYR A 92 6.39 2.17 11.65
N VAL A 93 5.43 3.07 11.82
CA VAL A 93 5.61 4.32 12.57
C VAL A 93 5.08 4.17 13.99
N GLY A 94 3.89 3.58 14.15
CA GLY A 94 3.25 3.38 15.46
C GLY A 94 3.97 2.39 16.39
N ARG A 95 4.92 1.59 15.87
CA ARG A 95 5.74 0.64 16.65
C ARG A 95 7.05 1.25 17.17
N ALA A 96 7.37 2.48 16.77
CA ALA A 96 8.62 3.17 17.16
C ALA A 96 8.51 4.01 18.44
N ALA A 97 7.47 3.78 19.27
CA ALA A 97 7.26 4.42 20.57
C ALA A 97 7.34 3.40 21.70
#